data_AF-A0A251YCS7-F1
#
_entry.id   AF-A0A251YCS7-F1
#
_cell.length_a   1.000
_cell.length_b   1.000
_cell.length_c   1.000
_cell.angle_alpha   90.00
_cell.angle_beta   90.00
_cell.angle_gamma   90.00
#
_symmetry.space_group_name_H-M   'P 1'
#
loop_
_entity.id
_entity.type
_entity.pdbx_description
1 polymer ?
#
loop_
_entity_poly.entity_id
_entity_poly.type
_entity_poly.pdbx_seq_one_letter_code
_entity_poly.pdbx_strand_id
1 'polypeptide(L)'
;MRTSDAASRHCNEHYSYLQGGDPSTINYIPAYEDASVETARCILEKGSRGEGVATLQASLNQCYHRGLTEDGIFGAATYNALLAVQRQVGVTVDGVYGPNTGSAMLHTGNACRRVPSAVFRQ
;
A
#
# COMPACT_ATOMS: atom_id res chain seq x y z
N MET A 1 -7.47 25.87 -15.21
CA MET A 1 -6.39 25.19 -15.96
C MET A 1 -5.73 24.20 -15.00
N ARG A 2 -5.95 22.89 -15.22
CA ARG A 2 -5.32 21.82 -14.44
C ARG A 2 -3.96 21.56 -15.08
N THR A 3 -2.87 21.95 -14.42
CA THR A 3 -1.52 21.63 -14.88
C THR A 3 -1.30 20.13 -14.71
N SER A 4 -1.44 19.44 -15.83
CA SER A 4 -0.87 18.12 -16.08
C SER A 4 0.66 18.25 -16.06
N ASP A 5 1.27 18.05 -14.91
CA ASP A 5 2.71 17.77 -14.83
C ASP A 5 2.91 16.29 -14.56
N ALA A 6 3.80 15.68 -15.34
CA ALA A 6 4.18 14.28 -15.30
C ALA A 6 5.05 13.95 -14.06
N ALA A 7 4.63 14.39 -12.88
CA ALA A 7 5.18 13.99 -11.59
C ALA A 7 4.21 13.01 -10.95
N SER A 8 4.67 11.79 -10.68
CA SER A 8 3.92 10.79 -9.90
C SER A 8 3.34 11.46 -8.66
N ARG A 9 2.01 11.47 -8.51
CA ARG A 9 1.37 12.12 -7.35
C ARG A 9 1.70 11.32 -6.10
N HIS A 10 2.03 11.98 -4.99
CA HIS A 10 2.21 11.28 -3.72
C HIS A 10 0.85 10.86 -3.16
N CYS A 11 0.74 9.63 -2.61
CA CYS A 11 -0.50 9.21 -1.96
C CYS A 11 -0.71 10.07 -0.70
N ASN A 12 -1.83 10.75 -0.59
CA ASN A 12 -2.20 11.59 0.56
C ASN A 12 -3.36 11.01 1.37
N GLU A 13 -4.12 10.08 0.80
CA GLU A 13 -5.33 9.49 1.38
C GLU A 13 -5.33 7.97 1.23
N HIS A 14 -6.43 7.35 1.62
CA HIS A 14 -6.71 5.94 1.32
C HIS A 14 -7.98 5.80 0.48
N TYR A 15 -8.05 4.71 -0.29
CA TYR A 15 -9.26 4.31 -1.01
C TYR A 15 -9.66 2.92 -0.57
N SER A 16 -10.97 2.72 -0.38
CA SER A 16 -11.51 1.40 -0.10
C SER A 16 -12.26 0.85 -1.30
N TYR A 17 -12.04 -0.43 -1.62
CA TYR A 17 -12.76 -1.10 -2.69
C TYR A 17 -13.30 -2.46 -2.23
N LEU A 18 -14.47 -2.82 -2.75
CA LEU A 18 -15.12 -4.10 -2.46
C LEU A 18 -14.70 -5.13 -3.51
N GLN A 19 -14.20 -6.28 -3.08
CA GLN A 19 -13.94 -7.39 -3.98
C GLN A 19 -15.25 -8.14 -4.25
N GLY A 20 -15.84 -7.96 -5.44
CA GLY A 20 -17.09 -8.63 -5.82
C GLY A 20 -18.37 -8.01 -5.24
N GLY A 21 -18.31 -6.77 -4.76
CA GLY A 21 -19.50 -6.02 -4.28
C GLY A 21 -19.99 -6.37 -2.88
N ASP A 22 -19.31 -7.25 -2.15
CA ASP A 22 -19.63 -7.61 -0.76
C ASP A 22 -18.90 -6.67 0.23
N PRO A 23 -19.61 -5.97 1.15
CA PRO A 23 -18.98 -5.16 2.20
C PRO A 23 -17.98 -5.92 3.08
N SER A 24 -18.15 -7.25 3.23
CA SER A 24 -17.25 -8.14 3.97
C SER A 24 -15.94 -8.47 3.24
N THR A 25 -15.71 -7.85 2.07
CA THR A 25 -14.50 -8.01 1.26
C THR A 25 -13.75 -6.69 1.05
N ILE A 26 -14.05 -5.67 1.85
CA ILE A 26 -13.36 -4.38 1.78
C ILE A 26 -11.84 -4.51 1.93
N ASN A 27 -11.11 -3.82 1.07
CA ASN A 27 -9.66 -3.65 1.12
C ASN A 27 -9.31 -2.16 1.06
N TYR A 28 -8.25 -1.75 1.74
CA TYR A 28 -7.82 -0.35 1.83
C TYR A 28 -6.44 -0.17 1.20
N ILE A 29 -6.33 0.73 0.23
CA ILE A 29 -5.08 1.00 -0.49
C ILE A 29 -4.67 2.47 -0.30
N PRO A 30 -3.37 2.78 -0.21
CA PRO A 30 -2.89 4.15 -0.37
C PRO A 30 -3.39 4.73 -1.70
N ALA A 31 -3.95 5.95 -1.69
CA ALA A 31 -4.54 6.59 -2.85
C ALA A 31 -4.34 8.11 -2.85
N TYR A 32 -4.77 8.75 -3.94
CA TYR A 32 -4.84 10.20 -4.06
C TYR A 32 -6.29 10.67 -3.97
N GLU A 33 -6.54 11.87 -3.41
CA GLU A 33 -7.86 12.46 -3.12
C GLU A 33 -8.94 12.42 -4.23
N ASP A 34 -8.59 12.25 -5.50
CA ASP A 34 -9.58 12.10 -6.58
C ASP A 34 -10.10 10.66 -6.79
N ALA A 35 -9.56 9.69 -6.04
CA ALA A 35 -10.05 8.31 -5.86
C ALA A 35 -10.53 7.60 -7.14
N SER A 36 -9.99 7.96 -8.31
CA SER A 36 -10.36 7.30 -9.56
C SER A 36 -9.79 5.88 -9.57
N VAL A 37 -10.68 4.90 -9.73
CA VAL A 37 -10.47 3.45 -9.52
C VAL A 37 -9.52 2.80 -10.53
N GLU A 38 -8.86 3.58 -11.40
CA GLU A 38 -7.70 3.15 -12.17
C GLU A 38 -6.47 3.02 -11.26
N THR A 39 -6.61 2.18 -10.22
CA THR A 39 -5.55 1.65 -9.36
C THR A 39 -4.57 2.70 -8.85
N ALA A 40 -5.02 3.63 -8.00
CA ALA A 40 -4.17 4.38 -7.07
C ALA A 40 -2.72 4.60 -7.56
N ARG A 41 -2.56 5.31 -8.69
CA ARG A 41 -1.26 5.48 -9.39
C ARG A 41 -0.37 6.51 -8.71
N CYS A 42 -0.45 6.56 -7.39
CA CYS A 42 0.33 7.43 -6.55
C CYS A 42 1.55 6.69 -6.02
N ILE A 43 2.54 7.45 -5.55
CA ILE A 43 3.75 6.92 -4.97
C ILE A 43 3.85 7.23 -3.48
N LEU A 44 4.47 6.33 -2.71
CA LEU A 44 5.00 6.62 -1.38
C LEU A 44 6.47 6.23 -1.34
N GLU A 45 7.27 7.10 -0.75
CA GLU A 45 8.71 6.91 -0.58
C GLU A 45 9.17 7.55 0.72
N LYS A 46 10.46 7.38 1.07
CA LYS A 46 11.02 7.99 2.28
C LYS A 46 10.70 9.49 2.34
N GLY A 47 10.16 9.91 3.48
CA GLY A 47 9.75 11.30 3.71
C GLY A 47 8.28 11.58 3.40
N SER A 48 7.57 10.69 2.69
CA SER A 48 6.11 10.76 2.55
C SER A 48 5.43 10.68 3.91
N ARG A 49 4.27 11.34 4.06
CA ARG A 49 3.49 11.38 5.30
C ARG A 49 1.99 11.40 5.03
N GLY A 50 1.20 10.99 6.01
CA GLY A 50 -0.27 11.07 6.00
C GLY A 50 -0.97 9.72 5.91
N GLU A 51 -2.26 9.76 5.63
CA GLU A 51 -3.16 8.58 5.66
C GLU A 51 -2.74 7.50 4.66
N GLY A 52 -2.22 7.89 3.49
CA GLY A 52 -1.66 6.93 2.53
C GLY A 52 -0.52 6.10 3.13
N VAL A 53 0.36 6.72 3.93
CA VAL A 53 1.45 6.01 4.60
C VAL A 53 0.93 5.12 5.72
N ALA A 54 -0.02 5.60 6.53
CA ALA A 54 -0.63 4.80 7.59
C ALA A 54 -1.29 3.53 7.01
N THR A 55 -1.97 3.67 5.87
CA THR A 55 -2.58 2.54 5.15
C THR A 55 -1.56 1.54 4.63
N LEU A 56 -0.42 2.02 4.12
CA LEU A 56 0.69 1.15 3.75
C LEU A 56 1.24 0.41 4.97
N GLN A 57 1.49 1.11 6.08
CA GLN A 57 2.00 0.51 7.33
C GLN A 57 1.03 -0.57 7.85
N ALA A 58 -0.28 -0.30 7.85
CA ALA A 58 -1.31 -1.26 8.21
C ALA A 58 -1.28 -2.52 7.32
N SER A 59 -1.08 -2.34 6.00
CA SER A 59 -0.98 -3.46 5.06
C SER A 59 0.29 -4.29 5.32
N LEU A 60 1.43 -3.64 5.54
CA LEU A 60 2.70 -4.29 5.90
C LEU A 60 2.58 -5.06 7.23
N ASN A 61 1.84 -4.53 8.21
CA ASN A 61 1.60 -5.18 9.49
C ASN A 61 0.66 -6.37 9.38
N GLN A 62 -0.53 -6.14 8.82
CA GLN A 62 -1.60 -7.15 8.80
C GLN A 62 -1.22 -8.35 7.91
N CYS A 63 -0.57 -8.10 6.78
CA CYS A 63 -0.38 -9.09 5.72
C CYS A 63 1.02 -9.68 5.67
N TYR A 64 2.00 -8.96 6.19
CA TYR A 64 3.41 -9.33 6.11
C TYR A 64 4.11 -9.32 7.47
N HIS A 65 3.35 -9.13 8.56
CA HIS A 65 3.83 -9.22 9.94
C HIS A 65 5.06 -8.36 10.24
N ARG A 66 5.11 -7.13 9.69
CA ARG A 66 6.29 -6.25 9.80
C ARG A 66 6.45 -5.53 11.15
N GLY A 67 5.40 -5.46 11.97
CA GLY A 67 5.49 -4.94 13.34
C GLY A 67 5.85 -3.45 13.43
N LEU A 68 5.41 -2.65 12.47
CA LEU A 68 5.62 -1.21 12.39
C LEU A 68 4.65 -0.46 13.31
N THR A 69 5.06 0.73 13.75
CA THR A 69 4.12 1.75 14.23
C THR A 69 3.37 2.34 13.03
N GLU A 70 2.04 2.46 13.15
CA GLU A 70 1.16 3.07 12.14
C GLU A 70 1.03 4.58 12.42
N ASP A 71 2.14 5.30 12.30
CA ASP A 71 2.24 6.74 12.59
C ASP A 71 2.02 7.64 11.37
N GLY A 72 1.82 7.06 10.19
CA GLY A 72 1.69 7.80 8.95
C GLY A 72 2.99 8.47 8.50
N ILE A 73 4.16 8.03 8.97
CA ILE A 73 5.47 8.57 8.59
C ILE A 73 6.27 7.51 7.84
N PHE A 74 6.63 7.78 6.58
CA PHE A 74 7.43 6.86 5.79
C PHE A 74 8.91 7.04 6.15
N GLY A 75 9.30 6.48 7.29
CA GLY A 75 10.65 6.49 7.83
C GLY A 75 11.49 5.29 7.40
N ALA A 76 12.64 5.10 8.05
CA ALA A 76 13.54 3.98 7.78
C ALA A 76 12.89 2.61 8.04
N ALA A 77 12.06 2.50 9.08
CA ALA A 77 11.35 1.26 9.41
C ALA A 77 10.38 0.85 8.30
N THR A 78 9.51 1.77 7.85
CA THR A 78 8.58 1.54 6.73
C THR A 78 9.31 1.20 5.44
N TYR A 79 10.40 1.90 5.13
CA TYR A 79 11.22 1.60 3.95
C TYR A 79 11.79 0.18 3.98
N ASN A 80 12.41 -0.24 5.09
CA ASN A 80 13.01 -1.57 5.22
C ASN A 80 11.94 -2.68 5.13
N ALA A 81 10.78 -2.44 5.74
CA ALA A 81 9.64 -3.35 5.65
C ALA A 81 9.11 -3.46 4.21
N LEU A 82 9.05 -2.34 3.48
CA LEU A 82 8.63 -2.34 2.08
C LEU A 82 9.60 -3.12 1.19
N LEU A 83 10.92 -2.92 1.35
CA LEU A 83 11.92 -3.69 0.60
C LEU A 83 11.77 -5.20 0.83
N ALA A 84 11.48 -5.62 2.06
CA ALA A 84 11.25 -7.03 2.37
C ALA A 84 9.99 -7.58 1.67
N VAL A 85 8.91 -6.79 1.63
CA VAL A 85 7.68 -7.17 0.92
C VAL A 85 7.90 -7.19 -0.60
N GLN A 86 8.58 -6.20 -1.18
CA GLN A 86 8.90 -6.19 -2.61
C GLN A 86 9.67 -7.44 -3.05
N ARG A 87 10.66 -7.87 -2.24
CA ARG A 87 11.36 -9.15 -2.46
C ARG A 87 10.40 -10.34 -2.40
N GLN A 88 9.51 -10.35 -1.41
CA GLN A 88 8.58 -11.44 -1.17
C GLN A 88 7.52 -11.59 -2.26
N VAL A 89 7.05 -10.49 -2.85
CA VAL A 89 6.03 -10.48 -3.91
C VAL A 89 6.64 -10.46 -5.32
N GLY A 90 7.97 -10.49 -5.43
CA GLY A 90 8.67 -10.67 -6.71
C GLY A 90 8.64 -9.45 -7.64
N VAL A 91 8.64 -8.23 -7.08
CA VAL A 91 8.72 -6.98 -7.85
C VAL A 91 10.08 -6.30 -7.68
N THR A 92 10.32 -5.23 -8.43
CA THR A 92 11.50 -4.37 -8.25
C THR A 92 11.63 -3.93 -6.80
N VAL A 93 12.83 -4.10 -6.24
CA VAL A 93 13.15 -3.81 -4.84
C VAL A 93 13.78 -2.41 -4.75
N ASP A 94 12.99 -1.40 -5.05
CA ASP A 94 13.40 0.02 -5.07
C ASP A 94 13.03 0.78 -3.79
N GLY A 95 12.18 0.19 -2.94
CA GLY A 95 11.69 0.81 -1.71
C GLY A 95 10.73 1.97 -1.94
N VAL A 96 10.11 2.01 -3.12
CA VAL A 96 9.03 2.93 -3.48
C VAL A 96 7.74 2.14 -3.61
N TYR A 97 6.70 2.55 -2.89
CA TYR A 97 5.36 2.04 -3.15
C TYR A 97 4.84 2.78 -4.38
N GLY A 98 4.54 2.04 -5.44
CA GLY A 98 3.90 2.56 -6.65
C GLY A 98 3.03 1.49 -7.30
N PRO A 99 2.50 1.70 -8.52
CA PRO A 99 1.56 0.78 -9.17
C PRO A 99 2.04 -0.68 -9.18
N ASN A 100 3.31 -0.92 -9.50
CA ASN A 100 3.87 -2.27 -9.55
C ASN A 100 3.83 -2.97 -8.19
N THR A 101 4.22 -2.28 -7.10
CA THR A 101 4.14 -2.83 -5.75
C THR A 101 2.70 -2.96 -5.29
N GLY A 102 1.87 -1.93 -5.51
CA GLY A 102 0.47 -1.90 -5.12
C GLY A 102 -0.37 -3.00 -5.76
N SER A 103 -0.11 -3.37 -7.01
CA SER A 103 -0.79 -4.48 -7.68
C SER A 103 -0.28 -5.87 -7.27
N ALA A 104 0.97 -5.99 -6.83
CA ALA A 104 1.58 -7.27 -6.47
C ALA A 104 1.39 -7.63 -4.98
N MET A 105 1.24 -6.63 -4.11
CA MET A 105 1.06 -6.86 -2.68
C MET A 105 -0.40 -7.00 -2.27
N LEU A 106 -0.61 -7.63 -1.12
CA LEU A 106 -1.88 -7.62 -0.43
C LEU A 106 -2.01 -6.36 0.41
N HIS A 107 -3.25 -5.89 0.50
CA HIS A 107 -3.62 -4.72 1.27
C HIS A 107 -4.41 -5.10 2.50
N THR A 108 -4.37 -4.22 3.51
CA THR A 108 -5.15 -4.39 4.73
C THR A 108 -6.65 -4.46 4.40
N GLY A 109 -7.39 -5.19 5.23
CA GLY A 109 -8.77 -5.60 4.94
C GLY A 109 -8.92 -7.12 4.77
N ASN A 110 -9.94 -7.54 4.04
CA ASN A 110 -10.39 -8.92 4.04
C ASN A 110 -9.63 -9.85 3.10
N ALA A 111 -9.08 -9.33 1.99
CA ALA A 111 -8.28 -10.15 1.07
C ALA A 111 -7.13 -10.82 1.83
N CYS A 112 -6.40 -10.01 2.59
CA CYS A 112 -5.29 -10.45 3.42
C CYS A 112 -5.68 -11.42 4.54
N ARG A 113 -6.81 -11.21 5.22
CA ARG A 113 -7.30 -12.11 6.29
C ARG A 113 -7.71 -13.48 5.78
N ARG A 114 -8.09 -13.58 4.50
CA ARG A 114 -8.55 -14.82 3.88
C ARG A 114 -7.41 -15.65 3.29
N VAL A 115 -6.23 -15.07 3.04
CA VAL A 115 -5.08 -15.85 2.57
C VAL A 115 -4.43 -16.57 3.76
N PRO A 116 -4.24 -17.90 3.68
CA PRO A 116 -3.56 -18.62 4.76
C PRO A 116 -2.18 -18.01 5.03
N SER A 117 -1.86 -17.76 6.30
CA SER A 117 -0.56 -17.19 6.72
C SER A 117 0.65 -18.05 6.32
N ALA A 118 0.43 -19.28 5.86
CA ALA A 118 1.45 -20.13 5.26
C ALA A 118 1.91 -19.67 3.87
N VAL A 119 1.09 -18.93 3.11
CA VAL A 119 1.43 -18.45 1.75
C VAL A 119 2.54 -17.37 1.80
N PHE A 120 2.74 -16.75 2.96
CA PHE A 120 3.64 -15.61 3.13
C PHE A 120 4.70 -15.79 4.23
N ARG A 121 4.82 -16.99 4.82
CA ARG A 121 5.91 -17.32 5.74
C ARG A 121 7.15 -17.71 4.94
N GLN A 122 8.16 -16.83 4.97
CA GLN A 122 9.57 -17.17 4.75
C GLN A 122 10.35 -16.78 5.99
#